data_AF-G5APW0-F1
#
_entry.id   AF-G5APW0-F1
#
_cell.length_a   1.000
_cell.length_b   1.000
_cell.length_c   1.000
_cell.angle_alpha   90.00
_cell.angle_beta   90.00
_cell.angle_gamma   90.00
#
_symmetry.space_group_name_H-M   'P 1'
#
loop_
_entity.id
_entity.type
_entity.pdbx_description
1 polymer ?
#
loop_
_entity_poly.entity_id
_entity_poly.type
_entity_poly.pdbx_seq_one_letter_code
_entity_poly.pdbx_strand_id
1 'polypeptide(L)'
;MEYQGWGLKKEKEEKEKEEDEVVEEEEEEEEKEKKEKKEKEDKEEKEEKEEKEEKRREGEGEQGEDGGEGEGKGEGEGEGEEEEEEEEEEEEENSLLRLHRARPELRAPAKVVAPRLPTATIMIIYRDLISHDEMFSDIYKIREIAGWLRLEVEGKTVSRTEGNTDDPLIGGNASAEGPEGQGTGSTVVTGVDIVMNHHLQETSFTKEAYKKYIKDYMKSIRGKPEKQRPERVKPFMTGAAEQIKNILANFKNYRFFIGANMNPDGMVAVLDYREDGVTPFMIFFRDGFEMEKC
;
A
#
# COMPACT_ATOMS: atom_id res chain seq x y z
N MET A 1 14.36 15.98 -46.34
CA MET A 1 14.27 14.99 -45.25
C MET A 1 13.21 15.36 -44.20
N GLU A 2 12.83 16.63 -44.05
CA GLU A 2 11.86 17.06 -43.01
C GLU A 2 10.42 16.56 -43.23
N TYR A 3 9.98 16.34 -44.48
CA TYR A 3 8.63 15.83 -44.78
C TYR A 3 8.39 14.37 -44.37
N GLN A 4 9.43 13.54 -44.23
CA GLN A 4 9.25 12.15 -43.80
C GLN A 4 9.10 12.01 -42.27
N GLY A 5 9.68 12.94 -41.50
CA GLY A 5 9.51 12.95 -40.03
C GLY A 5 8.11 13.36 -39.56
N TRP A 6 7.42 14.20 -40.35
CA TRP A 6 6.05 14.63 -40.03
C TRP A 6 5.02 13.52 -40.25
N GLY A 7 5.18 12.72 -41.31
CA GLY A 7 4.34 11.55 -41.58
C GLY A 7 4.45 10.49 -40.49
N LEU A 8 5.68 10.14 -40.10
CA LEU A 8 5.95 9.17 -39.02
C LEU A 8 5.42 9.63 -37.65
N LYS A 9 5.47 10.93 -37.36
CA LYS A 9 4.92 11.47 -36.10
C LYS A 9 3.40 11.36 -36.07
N LYS A 10 2.73 11.70 -37.18
CA LYS A 10 1.28 11.60 -37.29
C LYS A 10 0.79 10.14 -37.24
N GLU A 11 1.51 9.24 -37.88
CA GLU A 11 1.21 7.80 -37.87
C GLU A 11 1.41 7.20 -36.46
N LYS A 12 2.40 7.69 -35.69
CA LYS A 12 2.57 7.32 -34.28
C LYS A 12 1.44 7.86 -33.40
N GLU A 13 1.02 9.11 -33.59
CA GLU A 13 -0.10 9.70 -32.85
C GLU A 13 -1.44 9.01 -33.18
N GLU A 14 -1.67 8.64 -34.44
CA GLU A 14 -2.86 7.88 -34.84
C GLU A 14 -2.86 6.47 -34.22
N LYS A 15 -1.70 5.79 -34.19
CA LYS A 15 -1.57 4.49 -33.57
C LYS A 15 -1.70 4.53 -32.04
N GLU A 16 -1.15 5.55 -31.38
CA GLU A 16 -1.35 5.77 -29.94
C GLU A 16 -2.82 6.02 -29.60
N LYS A 17 -3.54 6.73 -30.46
CA LYS A 17 -4.97 6.96 -30.29
C LYS A 17 -5.80 5.68 -30.47
N GLU A 18 -5.44 4.85 -31.45
CA GLU A 18 -6.09 3.56 -31.69
C GLU A 18 -5.81 2.58 -30.53
N GLU A 19 -4.59 2.56 -29.97
CA GLU A 19 -4.26 1.77 -28.79
C GLU A 19 -5.01 2.24 -27.52
N ASP A 20 -5.17 3.55 -27.33
CA ASP A 20 -5.97 4.10 -26.21
C ASP A 20 -7.46 3.75 -26.34
N GLU A 21 -8.02 3.76 -27.56
CA GLU A 21 -9.43 3.39 -27.82
C GLU A 21 -9.68 1.90 -27.55
N VAL A 22 -8.75 1.02 -27.95
CA VAL A 22 -8.82 -0.42 -27.65
C VAL A 22 -8.76 -0.69 -26.14
N VAL A 23 -7.94 0.04 -25.38
CA VAL A 23 -7.88 -0.12 -23.92
C VAL A 23 -9.18 0.35 -23.24
N GLU A 24 -9.78 1.45 -23.71
CA GLU A 24 -11.09 1.89 -23.20
C GLU A 24 -12.20 0.87 -23.50
N GLU A 25 -12.21 0.26 -24.70
CA GLU A 25 -13.15 -0.80 -25.06
C GLU A 25 -12.96 -2.08 -24.21
N GLU A 26 -11.71 -2.51 -23.99
CA GLU A 26 -11.39 -3.66 -23.12
C GLU A 26 -11.82 -3.41 -21.67
N GLU A 27 -11.63 -2.19 -21.14
CA GLU A 27 -12.09 -1.82 -19.79
C GLU A 27 -13.63 -1.84 -19.68
N GLU A 28 -14.36 -1.37 -20.70
CA GLU A 28 -15.82 -1.42 -20.74
C GLU A 28 -16.36 -2.85 -20.84
N GLU A 29 -15.69 -3.72 -21.59
CA GLU A 29 -16.06 -5.14 -21.71
C GLU A 29 -15.83 -5.88 -20.40
N GLU A 30 -14.70 -5.65 -19.71
CA GLU A 30 -14.43 -6.24 -18.40
C GLU A 30 -15.44 -5.76 -17.33
N GLU A 31 -15.87 -4.49 -17.38
CA GLU A 31 -16.91 -3.97 -16.49
C GLU A 31 -18.28 -4.61 -16.76
N LYS A 32 -18.62 -4.87 -18.03
CA LYS A 32 -19.84 -5.61 -18.42
C LYS A 32 -19.81 -7.06 -17.92
N GLU A 33 -18.70 -7.78 -18.12
CA GLU A 33 -18.56 -9.16 -17.62
C GLU A 33 -18.66 -9.23 -16.09
N LYS A 34 -18.03 -8.29 -15.37
CA LYS A 34 -18.13 -8.23 -13.89
C LYS A 34 -19.57 -7.99 -13.43
N LYS A 35 -20.30 -7.13 -14.14
CA LYS A 35 -21.71 -6.85 -13.83
C LYS A 35 -22.60 -8.06 -14.09
N GLU A 36 -22.41 -8.75 -15.21
CA GLU A 36 -23.16 -9.96 -15.56
C GLU A 36 -22.87 -11.11 -14.60
N LYS A 37 -21.60 -11.29 -14.21
CA LYS A 37 -21.21 -12.28 -13.19
C LYS A 37 -21.87 -12.01 -11.85
N LYS A 38 -21.88 -10.75 -11.40
CA LYS A 38 -22.54 -10.35 -10.15
C LYS A 38 -24.06 -10.60 -10.20
N GLU A 39 -24.71 -10.29 -11.31
CA GLU A 39 -26.15 -10.53 -11.48
C GLU A 39 -26.49 -12.03 -11.45
N LYS A 40 -25.59 -12.87 -11.97
CA LYS A 40 -25.72 -14.32 -11.91
C LYS A 40 -25.53 -14.86 -10.49
N GLU A 41 -24.53 -14.38 -9.75
CA GLU A 41 -24.31 -14.74 -8.34
C GLU A 41 -25.49 -14.33 -7.46
N ASP A 42 -26.01 -13.10 -7.62
CA ASP A 42 -27.17 -12.60 -6.88
C ASP A 42 -28.44 -13.45 -7.17
N LYS A 43 -28.58 -13.95 -8.40
CA LYS A 43 -29.70 -14.82 -8.78
C LYS A 43 -29.57 -16.22 -8.16
N GLU A 44 -28.38 -16.80 -8.16
CA GLU A 44 -28.10 -18.11 -7.58
C GLU A 44 -28.30 -18.10 -6.06
N GLU A 45 -27.86 -17.04 -5.36
CA GLU A 45 -28.09 -16.88 -3.93
C GLU A 45 -29.59 -16.74 -3.59
N LYS A 46 -30.36 -16.11 -4.49
CA LYS A 46 -31.82 -15.98 -4.33
C LYS A 46 -32.52 -17.34 -4.51
N GLU A 47 -32.14 -18.11 -5.53
CA GLU A 47 -32.69 -19.45 -5.77
C GLU A 47 -32.36 -20.40 -4.59
N GLU A 48 -31.14 -20.35 -4.05
CA GLU A 48 -30.75 -21.16 -2.88
C GLU A 48 -31.54 -20.78 -1.61
N LYS A 49 -31.86 -19.49 -1.43
CA LYS A 49 -32.70 -19.01 -0.32
C LYS A 49 -34.15 -19.49 -0.48
N GLU A 50 -34.71 -19.43 -1.69
CA GLU A 50 -36.07 -19.90 -1.96
C GLU A 50 -36.18 -21.42 -1.74
N GLU A 51 -35.20 -22.22 -2.19
CA GLU A 51 -35.17 -23.67 -1.97
C GLU A 51 -35.04 -24.04 -0.48
N LYS A 52 -34.22 -23.30 0.28
CA LYS A 52 -34.11 -23.47 1.75
C LYS A 52 -35.40 -23.09 2.47
N GLU A 53 -36.13 -22.09 1.99
CA GLU A 53 -37.42 -21.68 2.55
C GLU A 53 -38.53 -22.70 2.25
N GLU A 54 -38.54 -23.27 1.04
CA GLU A 54 -39.46 -24.34 0.64
C GLU A 54 -39.23 -25.62 1.47
N LYS A 55 -37.98 -26.06 1.62
CA LYS A 55 -37.62 -27.20 2.50
C LYS A 55 -37.99 -26.98 3.96
N ARG A 56 -37.95 -25.73 4.46
CA ARG A 56 -38.43 -25.40 5.82
C ARG A 56 -39.95 -25.51 5.92
N ARG A 57 -40.69 -25.06 4.91
CA ARG A 57 -42.16 -25.21 4.86
C ARG A 57 -42.60 -26.67 4.77
N GLU A 58 -41.84 -27.51 4.07
CA GLU A 58 -42.11 -28.94 3.96
C GLU A 58 -41.69 -29.72 5.23
N GLY A 59 -40.61 -29.31 5.90
CA GLY A 59 -40.15 -29.92 7.15
C GLY A 59 -41.01 -29.60 8.39
N GLU A 60 -41.87 -28.58 8.34
CA GLU A 60 -42.83 -28.26 9.40
C GLU A 60 -44.16 -29.04 9.28
N GLY A 61 -44.27 -29.94 8.30
CA GLY A 61 -45.46 -30.80 8.07
C GLY A 61 -45.48 -32.13 8.83
N GLU A 62 -44.37 -32.55 9.46
CA GLU A 62 -44.26 -33.83 10.18
C GLU A 62 -43.76 -33.65 11.63
N GLN A 63 -44.54 -32.96 12.47
CA GLN A 63 -44.56 -33.24 13.91
C GLN A 63 -45.99 -33.24 14.41
N GLY A 64 -46.68 -34.33 14.06
CA GLY A 64 -47.94 -34.75 14.65
C GLY A 64 -47.81 -36.21 15.11
N GLU A 65 -47.71 -36.37 16.43
CA GLU A 65 -48.12 -37.55 17.22
C GLU A 65 -47.18 -38.78 17.35
N ASP A 66 -47.26 -39.33 18.56
CA ASP A 66 -46.66 -40.54 19.16
C ASP A 66 -45.19 -40.44 19.62
N GLY A 67 -44.88 -40.51 20.92
CA GLY A 67 -45.50 -41.30 21.99
C GLY A 67 -44.86 -42.68 22.03
N GLY A 68 -43.85 -42.89 22.87
CA GLY A 68 -43.24 -44.21 23.00
C GLY A 68 -41.98 -44.24 23.87
N GLU A 69 -42.16 -44.65 25.12
CA GLU A 69 -41.13 -45.06 26.06
C GLU A 69 -40.29 -46.22 25.51
N GLY A 70 -38.99 -46.25 25.85
CA GLY A 70 -38.09 -47.35 25.51
C GLY A 70 -36.75 -47.23 26.21
N GLU A 71 -36.68 -47.74 27.43
CA GLU A 71 -35.45 -48.01 28.17
C GLU A 71 -34.52 -48.94 27.37
N GLY A 72 -33.22 -48.65 27.38
CA GLY A 72 -32.19 -49.50 26.77
C GLY A 72 -30.82 -49.17 27.32
N LYS A 73 -30.48 -49.78 28.46
CA LYS A 73 -29.14 -49.85 29.03
C LYS A 73 -28.16 -50.54 28.07
N GLY A 74 -26.92 -50.07 28.04
CA GLY A 74 -25.79 -50.75 27.40
C GLY A 74 -24.48 -50.11 27.82
N GLU A 75 -23.92 -50.61 28.93
CA GLU A 75 -22.58 -50.36 29.45
C GLU A 75 -21.51 -51.10 28.63
N GLY A 76 -20.28 -50.60 28.70
CA GLY A 76 -19.02 -51.18 28.19
C GLY A 76 -18.01 -50.03 27.98
N GLU A 77 -17.17 -49.65 28.95
CA GLU A 77 -15.94 -50.35 29.41
C GLU A 77 -15.13 -50.85 28.21
N GLY A 78 -13.89 -50.43 27.93
CA GLY A 78 -12.77 -50.04 28.78
C GLY A 78 -11.57 -50.93 28.41
N GLU A 79 -10.33 -50.41 28.56
CA GLU A 79 -9.02 -51.12 28.45
C GLU A 79 -8.44 -51.27 27.02
N GLY A 80 -7.17 -50.99 26.68
CA GLY A 80 -5.93 -50.50 27.34
C GLY A 80 -4.92 -50.27 26.19
N GLU A 81 -4.04 -49.27 26.09
CA GLU A 81 -2.92 -48.84 26.96
C GLU A 81 -1.94 -49.98 27.32
N GLU A 82 -1.00 -50.22 26.39
CA GLU A 82 0.29 -50.92 26.51
C GLU A 82 1.26 -50.17 25.59
N GLU A 83 2.51 -49.82 25.89
CA GLU A 83 3.37 -49.98 27.06
C GLU A 83 4.48 -48.91 26.90
N GLU A 84 4.71 -48.13 27.95
CA GLU A 84 5.97 -47.44 28.23
C GLU A 84 6.94 -48.50 28.78
N GLU A 85 8.13 -48.68 28.21
CA GLU A 85 9.28 -49.34 28.87
C GLU A 85 10.49 -49.39 27.90
N GLU A 86 11.13 -48.25 27.61
CA GLU A 86 12.56 -48.24 27.17
C GLU A 86 13.23 -46.94 27.67
N GLU A 87 13.02 -46.62 28.95
CA GLU A 87 13.99 -45.83 29.73
C GLU A 87 14.59 -46.78 30.77
N GLU A 88 15.91 -46.69 31.02
CA GLU A 88 16.67 -47.49 32.00
C GLU A 88 17.44 -48.74 31.49
N GLU A 89 18.08 -48.71 30.31
CA GLU A 89 19.27 -49.56 30.06
C GLU A 89 20.46 -48.84 29.36
N GLU A 90 20.46 -47.50 29.29
CA GLU A 90 21.62 -46.71 28.78
C GLU A 90 22.55 -46.16 29.89
N GLU A 91 22.44 -46.63 31.13
CA GLU A 91 23.31 -46.17 32.24
C GLU A 91 24.58 -47.02 32.49
N GLU A 92 24.75 -48.19 31.86
CA GLU A 92 25.97 -49.01 32.08
C GLU A 92 27.05 -48.92 30.97
N GLU A 93 26.75 -48.43 29.76
CA GLU A 93 27.79 -48.20 28.73
C GLU A 93 28.64 -46.93 28.98
N ASN A 94 28.19 -46.05 29.87
CA ASN A 94 28.83 -44.74 30.13
C ASN A 94 29.98 -44.78 31.17
N SER A 95 30.43 -45.98 31.56
CA SER A 95 31.49 -46.17 32.56
C SER A 95 32.87 -46.49 31.94
N LEU A 96 32.93 -47.04 30.72
CA LEU A 96 34.17 -47.64 30.19
C LEU A 96 34.92 -46.83 29.13
N LEU A 97 34.42 -45.65 28.73
CA LEU A 97 35.08 -44.75 27.76
C LEU A 97 35.83 -43.56 28.38
N ARG A 98 36.00 -43.51 29.71
CA ARG A 98 36.65 -42.38 30.40
C ARG A 98 38.18 -42.38 30.45
N LEU A 99 38.89 -43.24 29.72
CA LEU A 99 40.35 -43.33 29.86
C LEU A 99 41.10 -43.52 28.53
N HIS A 100 40.77 -42.70 27.52
CA HIS A 100 41.67 -42.50 26.38
C HIS A 100 41.98 -41.02 26.14
N ARG A 101 43.08 -40.62 26.79
CA ARG A 101 44.18 -39.87 26.18
C ARG A 101 43.85 -38.45 25.69
N ALA A 102 43.98 -37.52 26.64
CA ALA A 102 44.13 -36.08 26.40
C ALA A 102 45.08 -35.80 25.22
N ARG A 103 44.50 -35.27 24.14
CA ARG A 103 45.21 -34.64 23.04
C ARG A 103 44.75 -33.18 23.05
N PRO A 104 45.63 -32.18 23.23
CA PRO A 104 45.20 -30.80 23.15
C PRO A 104 44.88 -30.49 21.68
N GLU A 105 43.59 -30.37 21.36
CA GLU A 105 43.19 -29.75 20.09
C GLU A 105 43.66 -28.30 20.10
N LEU A 106 44.59 -27.99 19.19
CA LEU A 106 44.94 -26.62 18.85
C LEU A 106 43.70 -25.98 18.20
N ARG A 107 42.93 -25.24 19.00
CA ARG A 107 41.80 -24.43 18.55
C ARG A 107 42.28 -23.46 17.47
N ALA A 108 41.74 -23.58 16.26
CA ALA A 108 41.97 -22.64 15.17
C ALA A 108 41.66 -21.21 15.64
N PRO A 109 42.43 -20.18 15.21
CA PRO A 109 42.14 -18.81 15.59
C PRO A 109 40.76 -18.43 15.06
N ALA A 110 39.92 -17.90 15.96
CA ALA A 110 38.63 -17.34 15.60
C ALA A 110 38.82 -16.36 14.43
N LYS A 111 38.07 -16.57 13.35
CA LYS A 111 38.03 -15.66 12.21
C LYS A 111 37.55 -14.31 12.74
N VAL A 112 38.46 -13.35 12.88
CA VAL A 112 38.13 -11.97 13.23
C VAL A 112 37.26 -11.47 12.09
N VAL A 113 35.94 -11.46 12.32
CA VAL A 113 35.00 -10.75 11.45
C VAL A 113 35.35 -9.29 11.64
N ALA A 114 36.06 -8.71 10.67
CA ALA A 114 36.30 -7.29 10.63
C ALA A 114 34.93 -6.59 10.81
N PRO A 115 34.82 -5.57 11.69
CA PRO A 115 33.60 -4.79 11.76
C PRO A 115 33.31 -4.28 10.36
N ARG A 116 32.11 -4.56 9.84
CA ARG A 116 31.64 -3.95 8.60
C ARG A 116 31.75 -2.44 8.82
N LEU A 117 32.66 -1.80 8.09
CA LEU A 117 32.71 -0.35 8.04
C LEU A 117 31.30 0.11 7.65
N PRO A 118 30.73 1.13 8.31
CA PRO A 118 29.44 1.66 7.89
C PRO A 118 29.60 2.04 6.42
N THR A 119 28.82 1.38 5.55
CA THR A 119 28.57 1.89 4.20
C THR A 119 28.20 3.35 4.38
N ALA A 120 28.93 4.25 3.72
CA ALA A 120 28.53 5.65 3.65
C ALA A 120 27.05 5.65 3.23
N THR A 121 26.17 6.11 4.13
CA THR A 121 24.74 6.14 3.88
C THR A 121 24.52 7.18 2.79
N ILE A 122 24.42 6.72 1.56
CA ILE A 122 24.04 7.55 0.42
C ILE A 122 22.58 7.94 0.64
N MET A 123 22.30 9.23 0.80
CA MET A 123 20.94 9.73 0.95
C MET A 123 20.25 9.72 -0.42
N ILE A 124 19.00 9.28 -0.48
CA ILE A 124 18.21 9.25 -1.72
C ILE A 124 17.14 10.34 -1.66
N ILE A 125 17.13 11.21 -2.66
CA ILE A 125 16.09 12.23 -2.87
C ILE A 125 15.12 11.72 -3.94
N TYR A 126 13.83 11.83 -3.65
CA TYR A 126 12.74 11.47 -4.57
C TYR A 126 12.18 12.73 -5.20
N ARG A 127 12.55 12.98 -6.46
CA ARG A 127 12.08 14.11 -7.25
C ARG A 127 10.93 13.71 -8.17
N ASP A 128 9.88 14.51 -8.23
CA ASP A 128 8.82 14.27 -9.22
C ASP A 128 9.39 14.31 -10.64
N LEU A 129 8.99 13.35 -11.47
CA LEU A 129 9.46 13.16 -12.83
C LEU A 129 9.13 14.35 -13.74
N ILE A 130 8.01 15.06 -13.45
CA ILE A 130 7.51 16.13 -14.31
C ILE A 130 7.99 17.51 -13.81
N SER A 131 7.78 17.81 -12.53
CA SER A 131 8.16 19.11 -11.95
C SER A 131 9.62 19.21 -11.53
N HIS A 132 10.31 18.08 -11.33
CA HIS A 132 11.65 17.96 -10.74
C HIS A 132 11.76 18.46 -9.29
N ASP A 133 10.62 18.75 -8.66
CA ASP A 133 10.56 19.12 -7.25
C ASP A 133 10.89 17.93 -6.36
N GLU A 134 11.66 18.18 -5.31
CA GLU A 134 11.86 17.22 -4.24
C GLU A 134 10.55 17.03 -3.46
N MET A 135 10.03 15.81 -3.45
CA MET A 135 8.78 15.49 -2.76
C MET A 135 9.05 14.88 -1.38
N PHE A 136 10.07 14.03 -1.27
CA PHE A 136 10.58 13.49 -0.01
C PHE A 136 11.98 12.89 -0.19
N SER A 137 12.60 12.44 0.91
CA SER A 137 13.86 11.69 0.91
C SER A 137 13.76 10.37 1.67
N ASP A 138 14.77 9.51 1.55
CA ASP A 138 14.84 8.21 2.22
C ASP A 138 15.06 8.26 3.75
N ILE A 139 15.09 9.46 4.33
CA ILE A 139 15.10 9.65 5.79
C ILE A 139 13.78 9.22 6.44
N TYR A 140 12.70 9.17 5.66
CA TYR A 140 11.38 8.74 6.10
C TYR A 140 11.19 7.23 5.95
N LYS A 141 10.24 6.69 6.70
CA LYS A 141 9.84 5.29 6.56
C LYS A 141 8.91 5.14 5.35
N ILE A 142 9.45 4.55 4.29
CA ILE A 142 8.75 4.32 3.02
C ILE A 142 8.25 2.87 2.97
N ARG A 143 6.96 2.67 2.71
CA ARG A 143 6.34 1.36 2.47
C ARG A 143 5.90 1.26 1.01
N GLU A 144 6.25 0.17 0.35
CA GLU A 144 5.80 -0.13 -1.01
C GLU A 144 4.51 -0.96 -0.95
N ILE A 145 3.46 -0.52 -1.63
CA ILE A 145 2.13 -1.13 -1.65
C ILE A 145 1.74 -1.42 -3.11
N ALA A 146 0.86 -2.41 -3.31
CA ALA A 146 0.28 -2.77 -4.61
C ALA A 146 1.33 -3.00 -5.71
N GLY A 147 2.20 -4.00 -5.53
CA GLY A 147 3.20 -4.35 -6.55
C GLY A 147 4.19 -3.23 -6.86
N TRP A 148 4.50 -2.41 -5.86
CA TRP A 148 5.44 -1.27 -5.91
C TRP A 148 4.92 -0.04 -6.65
N LEU A 149 3.63 0.01 -7.02
CA LEU A 149 3.04 1.15 -7.71
C LEU A 149 2.80 2.34 -6.76
N ARG A 150 2.41 2.04 -5.52
CA ARG A 150 2.13 3.02 -4.48
C ARG A 150 3.24 3.03 -3.45
N LEU A 151 3.70 4.22 -3.09
CA LEU A 151 4.56 4.45 -1.93
C LEU A 151 3.74 5.13 -0.84
N GLU A 152 3.85 4.63 0.39
CA GLU A 152 3.36 5.32 1.58
C GLU A 152 4.54 5.77 2.41
N VAL A 153 4.68 7.08 2.61
CA VAL A 153 5.76 7.70 3.35
C VAL A 153 5.21 8.19 4.68
N GLU A 154 5.66 7.56 5.77
CA GLU A 154 5.22 7.89 7.12
C GLU A 154 5.91 9.16 7.62
N GLY A 155 5.12 10.15 8.00
CA GLY A 155 5.58 11.41 8.57
C GLY A 155 5.22 11.54 10.05
N LYS A 156 5.47 12.74 10.59
CA LYS A 156 5.11 13.11 11.96
C LYS A 156 4.53 14.51 11.98
N THR A 157 3.54 14.74 12.84
CA THR A 157 3.07 16.11 13.14
C THR A 157 4.11 16.79 14.03
N VAL A 158 4.61 17.94 13.59
CA VAL A 158 5.62 18.75 14.29
C VAL A 158 5.17 20.20 14.39
N SER A 159 5.60 20.88 15.45
CA SER A 159 5.37 22.31 15.66
C SER A 159 6.70 23.05 15.61
N ARG A 160 6.77 24.16 14.87
CA ARG A 160 7.93 25.05 14.75
C ARG A 160 7.54 26.47 15.13
N THR A 161 8.40 27.16 15.85
CA THR A 161 8.21 28.57 16.20
C THR A 161 8.81 29.43 15.09
N GLU A 162 7.99 30.17 14.35
CA GLU A 162 8.44 31.17 13.37
C GLU A 162 8.98 32.41 14.07
N GLY A 163 10.15 32.89 13.63
CA GLY A 163 10.82 34.04 14.22
C GLY A 163 12.33 34.15 14.03
N ASN A 164 12.97 33.37 13.13
CA ASN A 164 14.40 33.55 12.87
C ASN A 164 14.89 33.32 11.43
N THR A 165 14.04 33.34 10.39
CA THR A 165 14.47 33.59 8.99
C THR A 165 13.25 33.91 8.11
N ASP A 166 13.41 34.88 7.21
CA ASP A 166 12.40 35.43 6.30
C ASP A 166 11.85 34.41 5.28
N ASP A 167 10.57 34.06 5.37
CA ASP A 167 9.81 33.57 4.21
C ASP A 167 8.32 34.00 4.31
N PRO A 168 7.84 34.92 3.47
CA PRO A 168 6.47 35.43 3.55
C PRO A 168 5.53 34.57 2.70
N LEU A 169 5.27 33.31 3.09
CA LEU A 169 4.26 32.50 2.39
C LEU A 169 3.42 31.53 3.25
N ILE A 170 3.48 31.59 4.59
CA ILE A 170 2.61 30.75 5.44
C ILE A 170 1.27 31.45 5.71
N GLY A 171 0.41 31.43 4.70
CA GLY A 171 -1.00 31.81 4.79
C GLY A 171 -1.91 30.62 4.59
N GLY A 172 -2.06 29.75 5.60
CA GLY A 172 -2.87 28.53 5.53
C GLY A 172 -3.67 28.26 6.81
N ASN A 173 -4.91 28.78 6.84
CA ASN A 173 -6.06 28.40 7.68
C ASN A 173 -5.83 28.23 9.21
N ALA A 174 -5.94 29.33 9.95
CA ALA A 174 -6.20 29.30 11.39
C ALA A 174 -7.66 28.86 11.62
N SER A 175 -7.87 27.60 11.98
CA SER A 175 -9.15 27.16 12.54
C SER A 175 -9.35 27.84 13.90
N ALA A 176 -10.44 28.60 14.01
CA ALA A 176 -10.71 29.54 15.09
C ALA A 176 -11.30 28.85 16.32
N GLU A 177 -10.60 28.91 17.46
CA GLU A 177 -11.19 28.95 18.81
C GLU A 177 -10.30 29.76 19.78
N GLY A 178 -10.86 30.82 20.38
CA GLY A 178 -10.42 31.33 21.71
C GLY A 178 -9.71 32.70 21.76
N PRO A 179 -10.04 33.60 22.73
CA PRO A 179 -9.78 35.03 22.62
C PRO A 179 -8.53 35.54 23.41
N GLU A 180 -7.94 36.61 22.85
CA GLU A 180 -7.07 37.68 23.38
C GLU A 180 -5.77 37.38 24.17
N GLY A 181 -4.68 37.99 23.70
CA GLY A 181 -3.44 38.16 24.48
C GLY A 181 -2.36 38.93 23.69
N GLN A 182 -2.23 40.23 23.95
CA GLN A 182 -1.21 41.11 23.39
C GLN A 182 0.19 40.72 23.90
N GLY A 183 1.02 40.17 23.02
CA GLY A 183 2.45 39.93 23.22
C GLY A 183 3.06 39.60 21.87
N THR A 184 4.25 40.10 21.57
CA THR A 184 4.97 39.92 20.29
C THR A 184 5.03 38.44 19.91
N GLY A 185 4.04 37.99 19.14
CA GLY A 185 3.68 36.59 19.07
C GLY A 185 4.59 35.87 18.11
N SER A 186 5.52 35.08 18.64
CA SER A 186 6.17 34.04 17.85
C SER A 186 5.10 33.07 17.35
N THR A 187 4.81 33.07 16.05
CA THR A 187 3.78 32.20 15.48
C THR A 187 4.27 30.76 15.52
N VAL A 188 3.57 29.88 16.26
CA VAL A 188 3.87 28.45 16.23
C VAL A 188 3.10 27.83 15.06
N VAL A 189 3.80 27.36 14.05
CA VAL A 189 3.23 26.64 12.90
C VAL A 189 3.33 25.15 13.16
N THR A 190 2.19 24.46 13.09
CA THR A 190 2.11 23.00 13.24
C THR A 190 1.74 22.37 11.90
N GLY A 191 2.46 21.32 11.50
CA GLY A 191 2.23 20.63 10.24
C GLY A 191 2.90 19.26 10.19
N VAL A 192 2.68 18.53 9.10
CA VAL A 192 3.37 17.26 8.83
C VAL A 192 4.81 17.59 8.40
N ASP A 193 5.78 16.95 9.04
CA ASP A 193 7.21 17.20 8.81
C ASP A 193 7.63 17.03 7.34
N ILE A 194 7.10 16.05 6.60
CA ILE A 194 7.33 15.87 5.16
C ILE A 194 6.91 17.15 4.41
N VAL A 195 5.69 17.63 4.65
CA VAL A 195 5.15 18.84 4.01
C VAL A 195 6.02 20.05 4.33
N MET A 196 6.39 20.22 5.60
CA MET A 196 7.18 21.37 6.06
C MET A 196 8.64 21.34 5.58
N ASN A 197 9.25 20.16 5.46
CA ASN A 197 10.65 20.01 5.06
C ASN A 197 10.83 20.17 3.55
N HIS A 198 9.87 19.69 2.77
CA HIS A 198 9.92 19.72 1.31
C HIS A 198 9.09 20.87 0.72
N HIS A 199 8.59 21.77 1.57
CA HIS A 199 7.81 22.96 1.19
C HIS A 199 6.62 22.63 0.28
N LEU A 200 5.97 21.49 0.54
CA LEU A 200 4.82 21.03 -0.25
C LEU A 200 3.63 21.98 -0.04
N GLN A 201 2.94 22.29 -1.12
CA GLN A 201 1.84 23.26 -1.13
C GLN A 201 0.51 22.51 -1.10
N GLU A 202 -0.35 22.82 -0.13
CA GLU A 202 -1.70 22.27 -0.09
C GLU A 202 -2.53 22.80 -1.26
N THR A 203 -3.29 21.89 -1.89
CA THR A 203 -4.22 22.22 -2.96
C THR A 203 -5.55 21.51 -2.73
N SER A 204 -6.58 21.91 -3.47
CA SER A 204 -7.91 21.31 -3.39
C SER A 204 -8.41 20.92 -4.77
N PHE A 205 -9.16 19.83 -4.83
CA PHE A 205 -9.78 19.32 -6.04
C PHE A 205 -11.26 19.05 -5.81
N THR A 206 -12.06 19.17 -6.87
CA THR A 206 -13.32 18.39 -6.94
C THR A 206 -12.99 16.96 -7.34
N LYS A 207 -13.89 16.01 -7.04
CA LYS A 207 -13.68 14.60 -7.38
C LYS A 207 -13.52 14.40 -8.89
N GLU A 208 -14.26 15.17 -9.69
CA GLU A 208 -14.20 15.18 -11.15
C GLU A 208 -12.89 15.78 -11.66
N ALA A 209 -12.45 16.90 -11.09
CA ALA A 209 -11.18 17.53 -11.46
C ALA A 209 -10.00 16.62 -11.14
N TYR A 210 -9.99 15.97 -9.97
CA TYR A 210 -8.96 15.01 -9.60
C TYR A 210 -8.96 13.79 -10.53
N LYS A 211 -10.15 13.24 -10.87
CA LYS A 211 -10.26 12.12 -11.82
C LYS A 211 -9.66 12.47 -13.18
N LYS A 212 -9.87 13.70 -13.67
CA LYS A 212 -9.26 14.16 -14.91
C LYS A 212 -7.75 14.30 -14.76
N TYR A 213 -7.30 15.07 -13.76
CA TYR A 213 -5.88 15.29 -13.47
C TYR A 213 -5.11 13.98 -13.39
N ILE A 214 -5.60 13.01 -12.61
CA ILE A 214 -4.82 11.79 -12.34
C ILE A 214 -4.73 10.91 -13.59
N LYS A 215 -5.74 10.92 -14.47
CA LYS A 215 -5.66 10.26 -15.78
C LYS A 215 -4.57 10.89 -16.65
N ASP A 216 -4.56 12.22 -16.77
CA ASP A 216 -3.58 12.97 -17.56
C ASP A 216 -2.15 12.80 -16.99
N TYR A 217 -2.02 12.77 -15.66
CA TYR A 217 -0.75 12.51 -14.96
C TYR A 217 -0.23 11.10 -15.24
N MET A 218 -1.08 10.06 -15.16
CA MET A 218 -0.68 8.68 -15.46
C MET A 218 -0.17 8.52 -16.90
N LYS A 219 -0.83 9.16 -17.87
CA LYS A 219 -0.37 9.19 -19.27
C LYS A 219 1.01 9.85 -19.39
N SER A 220 1.24 10.94 -18.64
CA SER A 220 2.52 11.66 -18.66
C SER A 220 3.69 10.85 -18.09
N ILE A 221 3.44 10.05 -17.04
CA ILE A 221 4.51 9.22 -16.43
C ILE A 221 4.66 7.83 -17.07
N ARG A 222 3.70 7.38 -17.90
CA ARG A 222 3.73 6.09 -18.63
C ARG A 222 4.99 5.92 -19.48
N GLY A 223 5.56 7.00 -20.01
CA GLY A 223 6.77 6.95 -20.84
C GLY A 223 8.01 6.39 -20.12
N LYS A 224 8.03 6.41 -18.78
CA LYS A 224 9.16 5.88 -18.00
C LYS A 224 9.19 4.35 -17.98
N PRO A 225 8.13 3.62 -17.56
CA PRO A 225 8.09 2.17 -17.67
C PRO A 225 8.26 1.71 -19.12
N GLU A 226 7.70 2.40 -20.13
CA GLU A 226 7.90 2.03 -21.55
C GLU A 226 9.38 1.97 -21.97
N LYS A 227 10.19 2.92 -21.50
CA LYS A 227 11.62 3.01 -21.85
C LYS A 227 12.50 2.08 -21.03
N GLN A 228 12.19 1.90 -19.75
CA GLN A 228 13.07 1.18 -18.82
C GLN A 228 12.68 -0.28 -18.66
N ARG A 229 11.38 -0.57 -18.67
CA ARG A 229 10.75 -1.85 -18.31
C ARG A 229 9.41 -2.00 -19.03
N PRO A 230 9.39 -2.15 -20.37
CA PRO A 230 8.16 -2.17 -21.17
C PRO A 230 7.17 -3.26 -20.72
N GLU A 231 7.67 -4.36 -20.14
CA GLU A 231 6.86 -5.42 -19.55
C GLU A 231 6.00 -4.95 -18.36
N ARG A 232 6.37 -3.85 -17.70
CA ARG A 232 5.62 -3.27 -16.57
C ARG A 232 4.53 -2.30 -17.00
N VAL A 233 4.43 -1.92 -18.27
CA VAL A 233 3.45 -0.91 -18.73
C VAL A 233 2.02 -1.37 -18.49
N LYS A 234 1.68 -2.60 -18.87
CA LYS A 234 0.34 -3.15 -18.64
C LYS A 234 0.01 -3.25 -17.13
N PRO A 235 0.84 -3.89 -16.28
CA PRO A 235 0.61 -3.88 -14.82
C PRO A 235 0.52 -2.48 -14.21
N PHE A 236 1.30 -1.52 -14.72
CA PHE A 236 1.25 -0.13 -14.26
C PHE A 236 -0.10 0.51 -14.54
N MET A 237 -0.63 0.40 -15.77
CA MET A 237 -1.92 0.99 -16.13
C MET A 237 -3.08 0.37 -15.34
N THR A 238 -3.13 -0.97 -15.27
CA THR A 238 -4.17 -1.69 -14.51
C THR A 238 -4.11 -1.34 -13.02
N GLY A 239 -2.92 -1.42 -12.41
CA GLY A 239 -2.78 -1.13 -10.99
C GLY A 239 -3.02 0.34 -10.68
N ALA A 240 -2.62 1.27 -11.56
CA ALA A 240 -2.93 2.69 -11.42
C ALA A 240 -4.45 2.94 -11.41
N ALA A 241 -5.21 2.29 -12.30
CA ALA A 241 -6.67 2.40 -12.32
C ALA A 241 -7.31 1.95 -10.99
N GLU A 242 -6.83 0.85 -10.40
CA GLU A 242 -7.28 0.40 -9.07
C GLU A 242 -6.92 1.40 -7.97
N GLN A 243 -5.70 1.93 -7.96
CA GLN A 243 -5.28 2.91 -6.96
C GLN A 243 -6.12 4.19 -7.07
N ILE A 244 -6.43 4.65 -8.29
CA ILE A 244 -7.29 5.80 -8.55
C ILE A 244 -8.70 5.54 -8.00
N LYS A 245 -9.28 4.37 -8.26
CA LYS A 245 -10.59 3.98 -7.72
C LYS A 245 -10.60 4.05 -6.18
N ASN A 246 -9.56 3.54 -5.53
CA ASN A 246 -9.42 3.58 -4.07
C ASN A 246 -9.30 5.01 -3.53
N ILE A 247 -8.54 5.88 -4.20
CA ILE A 247 -8.41 7.29 -3.79
C ILE A 247 -9.76 8.02 -3.96
N LEU A 248 -10.45 7.80 -5.09
CA LEU A 248 -11.75 8.42 -5.36
C LEU A 248 -12.85 7.95 -4.41
N ALA A 249 -12.78 6.71 -3.90
CA ALA A 249 -13.72 6.20 -2.90
C ALA A 249 -13.64 6.98 -1.58
N ASN A 250 -12.41 7.27 -1.13
CA ASN A 250 -12.13 7.96 0.14
C ASN A 250 -11.79 9.45 -0.04
N PHE A 251 -12.12 10.04 -1.19
CA PHE A 251 -11.67 11.36 -1.64
C PHE A 251 -11.79 12.48 -0.59
N LYS A 252 -12.86 12.46 0.21
CA LYS A 252 -13.14 13.51 1.21
C LYS A 252 -12.23 13.48 2.44
N ASN A 253 -11.58 12.34 2.71
CA ASN A 253 -10.70 12.17 3.87
C ASN A 253 -9.29 12.65 3.56
N TYR A 254 -8.94 12.68 2.28
CA TYR A 254 -7.60 13.04 1.85
C TYR A 254 -7.38 14.54 1.77
N ARG A 255 -6.15 14.94 2.06
CA ARG A 255 -5.63 16.27 1.73
C ARG A 255 -4.63 16.14 0.58
N PHE A 256 -4.65 17.09 -0.35
CA PHE A 256 -3.84 17.04 -1.56
C PHE A 256 -2.71 18.06 -1.47
N PHE A 257 -1.51 17.65 -1.85
CA PHE A 257 -0.32 18.48 -1.84
C PHE A 257 0.41 18.38 -3.17
N ILE A 258 1.00 19.48 -3.62
CA ILE A 258 1.86 19.55 -4.80
C ILE A 258 3.27 20.00 -4.41
N GLY A 259 4.23 19.80 -5.31
CA GLY A 259 5.60 20.28 -5.13
C GLY A 259 5.67 21.79 -4.92
N ALA A 260 6.80 22.25 -4.38
CA ALA A 260 7.03 23.66 -4.03
C ALA A 260 6.81 24.63 -5.20
N ASN A 261 7.08 24.20 -6.44
CA ASN A 261 6.89 25.02 -7.64
C ASN A 261 5.42 25.10 -8.09
N MET A 262 4.50 24.40 -7.42
CA MET A 262 3.06 24.40 -7.70
C MET A 262 2.71 24.04 -9.14
N ASN A 263 3.51 23.17 -9.78
CA ASN A 263 3.28 22.73 -11.14
C ASN A 263 1.97 21.92 -11.21
N PRO A 264 0.93 22.37 -11.95
CA PRO A 264 -0.36 21.67 -12.02
C PRO A 264 -0.29 20.32 -12.74
N ASP A 265 0.73 20.12 -13.57
CA ASP A 265 0.98 18.85 -14.29
C ASP A 265 1.88 17.91 -13.47
N GLY A 266 2.47 18.40 -12.38
CA GLY A 266 3.34 17.63 -11.50
C GLY A 266 2.58 16.65 -10.61
N MET A 267 3.32 15.91 -9.78
CA MET A 267 2.74 14.94 -8.85
C MET A 267 1.90 15.61 -7.76
N VAL A 268 0.69 15.08 -7.55
CA VAL A 268 -0.12 15.35 -6.37
C VAL A 268 0.10 14.24 -5.35
N ALA A 269 0.71 14.60 -4.23
CA ALA A 269 0.83 13.77 -3.05
C ALA A 269 -0.47 13.79 -2.24
N VAL A 270 -0.90 12.63 -1.76
CA VAL A 270 -2.16 12.47 -1.03
C VAL A 270 -1.86 12.16 0.42
N LEU A 271 -2.24 13.05 1.34
CA LEU A 271 -2.05 12.87 2.78
C LEU A 271 -3.28 12.20 3.39
N ASP A 272 -3.04 11.20 4.23
CA ASP A 272 -4.02 10.55 5.09
C ASP A 272 -3.42 10.23 6.47
N TYR A 273 -4.24 9.72 7.37
CA TYR A 273 -3.83 9.27 8.71
C TYR A 273 -4.04 7.76 8.86
N ARG A 274 -3.14 7.10 9.59
CA ARG A 274 -3.28 5.68 9.92
C ARG A 274 -4.54 5.45 10.76
N GLU A 275 -4.87 4.18 11.00
CA GLU A 275 -6.02 3.77 11.82
C GLU A 275 -5.96 4.35 13.26
N ASP A 276 -4.77 4.72 13.73
CA ASP A 276 -4.59 5.42 15.00
C ASP A 276 -5.10 6.87 15.00
N GLY A 277 -5.41 7.44 13.84
CA GLY A 277 -5.88 8.82 13.65
C GLY A 277 -4.83 9.89 13.91
N VAL A 278 -3.58 9.52 14.19
CA VAL A 278 -2.52 10.45 14.64
C VAL A 278 -1.30 10.40 13.74
N THR A 279 -0.94 9.24 13.19
CA THR A 279 0.25 9.08 12.37
C THR A 279 -0.05 9.48 10.92
N PRO A 280 0.48 10.61 10.42
CA PRO A 280 0.28 11.01 9.03
C PRO A 280 1.12 10.14 8.10
N PHE A 281 0.58 9.83 6.93
CA PHE A 281 1.35 9.26 5.84
C PHE A 281 0.94 9.87 4.50
N MET A 282 1.91 10.05 3.63
CA MET A 282 1.69 10.56 2.28
C MET A 282 1.80 9.45 1.26
N ILE A 283 0.86 9.44 0.32
CA ILE A 283 0.75 8.47 -0.76
C ILE A 283 1.32 9.10 -2.03
N PHE A 284 2.22 8.38 -2.68
CA PHE A 284 2.84 8.78 -3.94
C PHE A 284 2.85 7.62 -4.95
N PHE A 285 3.02 7.94 -6.24
CA PHE A 285 3.18 6.94 -7.30
C PHE A 285 4.66 6.71 -7.60
N ARG A 286 5.13 5.47 -7.45
CA ARG A 286 6.55 5.11 -7.57
C ARG A 286 7.15 5.46 -8.92
N ASP A 287 6.43 5.17 -10.00
CA ASP A 287 6.92 5.39 -11.36
C ASP A 287 6.96 6.89 -11.73
N GLY A 288 6.36 7.76 -10.91
CA GLY A 288 6.43 9.21 -11.03
C GLY A 288 7.68 9.87 -10.41
N PHE A 289 8.68 9.11 -9.94
CA PHE A 289 9.90 9.68 -9.33
C PHE A 289 11.18 9.48 -10.14
N GLU A 290 12.06 10.46 -10.13
CA GLU A 290 13.50 10.29 -10.35
C GLU A 290 14.21 10.17 -9.00
N MET A 291 15.08 9.17 -8.84
CA MET A 291 15.83 8.94 -7.61
C MET A 291 17.25 9.48 -7.77
N GLU A 292 17.60 10.49 -6.99
CA GLU A 292 18.94 11.09 -6.94
C GLU A 292 19.69 10.58 -5.71
N LYS A 293 20.96 10.23 -5.87
CA LYS A 293 21.86 9.77 -4.80
C LYS A 293 22.83 10.88 -4.42
N CYS A 294 22.89 11.24 -3.15
CA CYS A 294 23.77 12.27 -2.60
C CYS A 294 24.86 11.67 -1.69
#